data_AF-A0A352CGL0-F1
#
_entry.id   AF-A0A352CGL0-F1
#
_cell.length_a   1.000
_cell.length_b   1.000
_cell.length_c   1.000
_cell.angle_alpha   90.00
_cell.angle_beta   90.00
_cell.angle_gamma   90.00
#
_symmetry.space_group_name_H-M   'P 1'
#
loop_
_entity.id
_entity.type
_entity.pdbx_description
1 polymer ?
#
loop_
_entity_poly.entity_id
_entity_poly.type
_entity_poly.pdbx_seq_one_letter_code
_entity_poly.pdbx_strand_id
1 'polypeptide(L)'
;MMSNKAALKHLTALLFSLLIFSISSTSAQDAAAGKAVFMSKCASCHNVLKKATGPALAGLEERHKWADHKELLAWINNPAAYMAKDPYTQGLKAEYGSMMTA
;
A
#
# COMPACT_ATOMS: atom_id res chain seq x y z
N MET A 1 52.29 19.27 4.09
CA MET A 1 51.38 19.82 5.14
C MET A 1 49.99 19.96 4.53
N MET A 2 49.09 19.02 4.78
CA MET A 2 47.70 19.11 4.29
C MET A 2 46.97 20.18 5.10
N SER A 3 46.39 21.16 4.43
CA SER A 3 45.73 22.31 5.05
C SER A 3 44.52 21.88 5.87
N ASN A 4 44.46 22.26 7.15
CA ASN A 4 43.34 21.98 8.07
C ASN A 4 41.95 22.38 7.51
N LYS A 5 41.91 23.29 6.54
CA LYS A 5 40.69 23.70 5.84
C LYS A 5 40.09 22.59 4.96
N ALA A 6 40.94 21.75 4.34
CA ALA A 6 40.49 20.61 3.55
C ALA A 6 39.91 19.51 4.45
N ALA A 7 40.57 19.21 5.57
CA ALA A 7 40.10 18.26 6.56
C ALA A 7 38.73 18.65 7.15
N LEU A 8 38.52 19.95 7.43
CA LEU A 8 37.23 20.45 7.92
C LEU A 8 36.11 20.33 6.87
N LYS A 9 36.41 20.57 5.59
CA LYS A 9 35.45 20.42 4.48
C LYS A 9 35.03 18.96 4.28
N HIS A 10 35.97 18.03 4.37
CA HIS A 10 35.69 16.59 4.29
C HIS A 10 34.91 16.09 5.52
N LEU A 11 35.20 16.61 6.71
CA LEU A 11 34.44 16.30 7.93
C LEU A 11 33.00 16.80 7.85
N THR A 12 32.77 18.03 7.35
CA THR A 12 31.41 18.55 7.15
C THR A 12 30.64 17.77 6.08
N ALA A 13 31.30 17.32 5.01
CA ALA A 13 30.66 16.51 3.97
C ALA A 13 30.29 15.10 4.49
N LEU A 14 31.15 14.50 5.31
CA LEU A 14 30.88 13.22 5.98
C LEU A 14 29.72 13.32 6.97
N LEU A 15 29.70 14.37 7.80
CA LEU A 15 28.62 14.62 8.76
C LEU A 15 27.28 14.86 8.05
N PHE A 16 27.27 15.61 6.96
CA PHE A 16 26.07 15.83 6.15
C PHE A 16 25.56 14.53 5.49
N SER A 17 26.46 13.68 4.99
CA SER A 17 26.12 12.38 4.41
C SER A 17 25.56 11.39 5.46
N LEU A 18 26.09 11.43 6.69
CA LEU A 18 25.61 10.60 7.80
C LEU A 18 24.21 11.03 8.28
N LEU A 19 23.94 12.33 8.24
CA LEU A 19 22.65 12.90 8.61
C LEU A 19 21.54 12.44 7.65
N ILE A 20 21.81 12.42 6.34
CA ILE A 20 20.85 11.97 5.32
C ILE A 20 20.55 10.47 5.46
N PHE A 21 21.56 9.65 5.77
CA PHE A 21 21.37 8.21 5.96
C PHE A 21 20.52 7.87 7.18
N SER A 22 20.65 8.66 8.26
CA SER A 22 19.92 8.45 9.51
C SER A 22 18.41 8.66 9.41
N ILE A 23 17.94 9.35 8.36
CA ILE A 23 16.50 9.66 8.15
C ILE A 23 15.80 8.55 7.37
N SER A 24 16.53 7.53 6.89
CA SER A 24 15.95 6.39 6.16
C SER A 24 15.27 5.40 7.12
N SER A 25 14.14 5.81 7.70
CA SER A 25 13.24 4.94 8.45
C SER A 25 12.35 4.18 7.47
N THR A 26 12.74 2.96 7.10
CA THR A 26 11.87 2.06 6.34
C THR A 26 10.86 1.44 7.30
N SER A 27 9.60 1.91 7.25
CA SER A 27 8.51 1.29 8.02
C SER A 27 8.12 -0.03 7.36
N ALA A 28 8.72 -1.13 7.81
CA ALA A 28 8.22 -2.46 7.50
C ALA A 28 6.84 -2.64 8.15
N GLN A 29 5.81 -2.88 7.34
CA GLN A 29 4.47 -3.17 7.86
C GLN A 29 4.45 -4.54 8.54
N ASP A 30 3.69 -4.67 9.63
CA ASP A 30 3.51 -5.95 10.34
C ASP A 30 2.61 -6.89 9.52
N ALA A 31 3.24 -7.81 8.80
CA ALA A 31 2.55 -8.80 7.99
C ALA A 31 1.67 -9.76 8.83
N ALA A 32 2.01 -10.02 10.09
CA ALA A 32 1.20 -10.87 10.97
C ALA A 32 -0.08 -10.15 11.39
N ALA A 33 0.03 -8.86 11.75
CA ALA A 33 -1.13 -8.01 12.01
C ALA A 33 -2.02 -7.88 10.76
N GLY A 34 -1.43 -7.66 9.58
CA GLY A 34 -2.16 -7.61 8.31
C GLY A 34 -2.89 -8.92 8.00
N LYS A 35 -2.24 -10.07 8.23
CA LYS A 35 -2.86 -11.38 8.09
C LYS A 35 -4.05 -11.55 9.03
N ALA A 36 -3.93 -11.13 10.29
CA ALA A 36 -5.03 -11.23 11.26
C ALA A 36 -6.27 -10.44 10.81
N VAL A 37 -6.07 -9.20 10.33
CA VAL A 37 -7.16 -8.38 9.76
C VAL A 37 -7.78 -9.05 8.54
N PHE A 38 -6.96 -9.49 7.58
CA PHE A 38 -7.43 -10.15 6.37
C PHE A 38 -8.28 -11.40 6.68
N MET A 39 -7.82 -12.24 7.61
CA MET A 39 -8.56 -13.43 8.05
C MET A 39 -9.89 -13.06 8.71
N SER A 40 -9.95 -12.00 9.51
CA SER A 40 -11.15 -11.60 10.23
C SER A 40 -12.19 -10.89 9.37
N LYS A 41 -11.77 -10.14 8.34
CA LYS A 41 -12.65 -9.19 7.64
C LYS A 41 -12.82 -9.46 6.15
N CYS A 42 -11.85 -10.13 5.51
CA CYS A 42 -11.78 -10.21 4.05
C CYS A 42 -11.85 -11.65 3.53
N ALA A 43 -11.33 -12.61 4.30
CA ALA A 43 -11.12 -13.99 3.86
C ALA A 43 -12.41 -14.79 3.60
N SER A 44 -13.56 -14.31 4.07
CA SER A 44 -14.87 -14.91 3.74
C SER A 44 -15.23 -14.77 2.26
N CYS A 45 -14.76 -13.70 1.61
CA CYS A 45 -15.10 -13.39 0.22
C CYS A 45 -13.87 -13.43 -0.70
N HIS A 46 -12.69 -13.09 -0.19
CA HIS A 46 -11.47 -13.00 -0.98
C HIS A 46 -10.48 -14.11 -0.66
N ASN A 47 -9.80 -14.58 -1.71
CA ASN A 47 -8.56 -15.35 -1.59
C ASN A 47 -7.41 -14.55 -2.20
N VAL A 48 -6.18 -14.81 -1.74
CA VAL A 48 -5.00 -14.09 -2.27
C VAL A 48 -4.70 -14.53 -3.70
N LEU A 49 -4.75 -15.83 -4.02
CA LEU A 49 -4.21 -16.35 -5.28
C LEU A 49 -5.27 -16.76 -6.30
N LYS A 50 -6.52 -17.00 -5.86
CA LYS A 50 -7.60 -17.48 -6.72
C LYS A 50 -8.84 -16.61 -6.57
N LYS A 51 -9.68 -16.58 -7.61
CA LYS A 51 -11.02 -15.98 -7.54
C LYS A 51 -11.90 -16.81 -6.58
N ALA A 52 -12.79 -16.13 -5.86
CA ALA A 52 -13.78 -16.71 -4.97
C ALA A 52 -15.10 -15.92 -5.14
N THR A 53 -15.80 -15.59 -4.05
CA THR A 53 -16.93 -14.66 -4.09
C THR A 53 -16.49 -13.28 -4.61
N GLY A 54 -15.26 -12.88 -4.33
CA GLY A 54 -14.59 -11.72 -4.91
C GLY A 54 -13.30 -12.07 -5.69
N PRO A 55 -12.64 -11.06 -6.29
CA PRO A 55 -11.40 -11.24 -7.03
C PRO A 55 -10.23 -11.71 -6.16
N ALA A 56 -9.24 -12.34 -6.79
CA ALA A 56 -7.96 -12.66 -6.17
C ALA A 56 -7.20 -11.38 -5.79
N LEU A 57 -6.60 -11.31 -4.59
CA LEU A 57 -5.91 -10.10 -4.12
C LEU A 57 -4.42 -10.00 -4.47
N ALA A 58 -3.78 -11.05 -4.96
CA ALA A 58 -2.42 -10.98 -5.48
C ALA A 58 -2.37 -10.01 -6.66
N GLY A 59 -1.36 -9.13 -6.68
CA GLY A 59 -1.21 -8.09 -7.70
C GLY A 59 -2.30 -7.01 -7.65
N LEU A 60 -2.92 -6.74 -6.48
CA LEU A 60 -3.98 -5.73 -6.41
C LEU A 60 -3.50 -4.33 -6.80
N GLU A 61 -2.29 -3.95 -6.40
CA GLU A 61 -1.74 -2.61 -6.65
C GLU A 61 -1.41 -2.37 -8.12
N GLU A 62 -1.22 -3.43 -8.90
CA GLU A 62 -1.00 -3.37 -10.35
C GLU A 62 -2.30 -3.11 -11.12
N ARG A 63 -3.45 -3.12 -10.44
CA ARG A 63 -4.77 -2.95 -11.04
C ARG A 63 -5.37 -1.61 -10.65
N HIS A 64 -6.08 -1.02 -11.60
CA HIS A 64 -6.84 0.21 -11.38
C HIS A 64 -6.00 1.30 -10.68
N LYS A 65 -6.52 1.92 -9.63
CA LYS A 65 -5.90 3.00 -8.85
C LYS A 65 -5.34 2.50 -7.52
N TRP A 66 -5.25 1.18 -7.31
CA TRP A 66 -5.00 0.63 -5.96
C TRP A 66 -3.56 0.78 -5.48
N ALA A 67 -2.62 1.12 -6.38
CA ALA A 67 -1.31 1.62 -5.99
C ALA A 67 -1.41 2.90 -5.13
N ASP A 68 -2.44 3.72 -5.31
CA ASP A 68 -2.78 4.78 -4.36
C ASP A 68 -3.62 4.19 -3.21
N HIS A 69 -2.98 4.00 -2.05
CA HIS A 69 -3.65 3.45 -0.88
C HIS A 69 -4.78 4.34 -0.37
N LYS A 70 -4.83 5.63 -0.72
CA LYS A 70 -5.98 6.48 -0.38
C LYS A 70 -7.22 6.09 -1.17
N GLU A 71 -7.05 5.78 -2.45
CA GLU A 71 -8.13 5.27 -3.31
C GLU A 71 -8.59 3.89 -2.83
N LEU A 72 -7.63 3.01 -2.51
CA LEU A 72 -7.94 1.67 -1.97
C LEU A 72 -8.70 1.75 -0.64
N LEU A 73 -8.27 2.60 0.30
CA LEU A 73 -8.96 2.79 1.57
C LEU A 73 -10.33 3.44 1.39
N ALA A 74 -10.48 4.39 0.46
CA ALA A 74 -11.78 4.99 0.15
C ALA A 74 -12.76 3.94 -0.39
N TRP A 75 -12.28 3.00 -1.22
CA TRP A 75 -13.07 1.85 -1.68
C TRP A 75 -13.45 0.92 -0.52
N ILE A 76 -12.48 0.46 0.27
CA ILE A 76 -12.71 -0.50 1.37
C ILE A 76 -13.68 0.06 2.41
N ASN A 77 -13.56 1.34 2.79
CA ASN A 77 -14.36 1.94 3.85
C ASN A 77 -15.79 2.31 3.42
N ASN A 78 -16.01 2.58 2.13
CA ASN A 78 -17.35 2.89 1.62
C ASN A 78 -17.53 2.43 0.16
N PRO A 79 -17.67 1.11 -0.07
CA PRO A 79 -17.78 0.56 -1.42
C PRO A 79 -18.96 1.12 -2.21
N ALA A 80 -20.10 1.36 -1.55
CA ALA A 80 -21.30 1.89 -2.20
C ALA A 80 -21.06 3.30 -2.77
N ALA A 81 -20.50 4.22 -1.97
CA ALA A 81 -20.24 5.58 -2.42
C ALA A 81 -19.13 5.65 -3.48
N TYR A 82 -18.10 4.81 -3.36
CA TYR A 82 -17.03 4.76 -4.34
C TYR A 82 -17.52 4.17 -5.67
N MET A 83 -18.30 3.08 -5.63
CA MET A 83 -18.87 2.46 -6.82
C MET A 83 -19.82 3.38 -7.58
N ALA A 84 -20.53 4.28 -6.89
CA ALA A 84 -21.42 5.24 -7.54
C ALA A 84 -20.72 6.13 -8.59
N LYS A 85 -19.40 6.30 -8.48
CA LYS A 85 -18.60 7.19 -9.33
C LYS A 85 -17.47 6.50 -10.10
N ASP A 86 -17.32 5.18 -9.99
CA ASP A 86 -16.19 4.47 -10.60
C ASP A 86 -16.63 3.27 -11.45
N PRO A 87 -16.49 3.33 -12.79
CA PRO A 87 -16.92 2.26 -13.70
C PRO A 87 -16.18 0.93 -13.49
N TYR A 88 -14.94 0.95 -13.02
CA TYR A 88 -14.17 -0.28 -12.79
C TYR A 88 -14.80 -1.11 -11.66
N THR A 89 -15.12 -0.46 -10.54
CA THR A 89 -15.79 -1.13 -9.41
C THR A 89 -17.24 -1.53 -9.72
N GLN A 90 -17.95 -0.79 -10.56
CA GLN A 90 -19.25 -1.22 -11.12
C GLN A 90 -19.11 -2.49 -11.97
N GLY A 91 -18.06 -2.58 -12.78
CA GLY A 91 -17.72 -3.76 -13.56
C GLY A 91 -17.45 -4.98 -12.67
N LEU A 92 -16.76 -4.79 -11.54
CA LEU A 92 -16.55 -5.87 -10.57
C LEU A 92 -17.87 -6.41 -10.01
N LYS A 93 -18.84 -5.55 -9.69
CA LYS A 93 -20.17 -6.00 -9.24
C LYS A 93 -20.88 -6.82 -10.33
N ALA A 94 -20.74 -6.44 -11.59
CA ALA A 94 -21.31 -7.20 -12.71
C ALA A 94 -20.62 -8.57 -12.89
N GLU A 95 -19.29 -8.65 -12.72
CA GLU A 95 -18.52 -9.90 -12.85
C GLU A 95 -18.80 -10.88 -11.69
N TYR A 96 -18.87 -10.39 -10.45
CA TYR A 96 -18.96 -11.24 -9.26
C TYR A 96 -20.39 -11.36 -8.68
N GLY A 97 -21.37 -10.63 -9.24
CA GLY A 97 -22.77 -10.67 -8.82
C GLY A 97 -23.06 -10.17 -7.40
N SER A 98 -22.03 -9.72 -6.67
CA SER A 98 -22.10 -9.24 -5.29
C SER A 98 -21.36 -7.92 -5.14
N MET A 99 -21.82 -7.09 -4.19
CA MET A 99 -21.15 -5.84 -3.84
C MET A 99 -20.32 -6.07 -2.58
N MET A 100 -19.08 -5.57 -2.58
CA MET A 100 -18.25 -5.55 -1.37
C MET A 100 -18.96 -4.75 -0.27
N THR A 101 -19.01 -5.32 0.93
CA THR A 101 -19.48 -4.63 2.13
C THR A 101 -18.31 -3.98 2.85
N ALA A 102 -18.55 -2.86 3.53
CA ALA A 102 -17.59 -2.26 4.45
C ALA A 102 -17.41 -3.13 5.71
#